data_AF-A0A822HKR6-F1
#
_entry.id   AF-A0A822HKR6-F1
#
_cell.length_a   1.000
_cell.length_b   1.000
_cell.length_c   1.000
_cell.angle_alpha   90.00
_cell.angle_beta   90.00
_cell.angle_gamma   90.00
#
_symmetry.space_group_name_H-M   'P 1'
#
loop_
_entity.id
_entity.type
_entity.pdbx_description
1 polymer ?
#
loop_
_entity_poly.entity_id
_entity_poly.type
_entity_poly.pdbx_seq_one_letter_code
_entity_poly.pdbx_strand_id
1 'polypeptide(L)' 'MEVVADAIENSQFVILCMSDSYKRNNNCKAEAEYAFNSKRLILPLVIRTGYKPKG' A
#
# COMPACT_ATOMS: atom_id res chain seq x y z
N MET A 1 -11.05 -10.11 -0.73
CA MET A 1 -9.60 -9.86 -0.77
C MET A 1 -8.93 -10.53 -1.97
N GLU A 2 -9.46 -11.65 -2.48
CA GLU A 2 -8.90 -12.40 -3.62
C GLU A 2 -8.53 -11.55 -4.84
N VAL A 3 -9.41 -10.65 -5.29
CA VAL A 3 -9.13 -9.80 -6.47
C VAL A 3 -7.92 -8.89 -6.27
N VAL A 4 -7.74 -8.35 -5.06
CA VAL A 4 -6.59 -7.47 -4.76
C VAL A 4 -5.31 -8.29 -4.58
N ALA A 5 -5.42 -9.48 -3.98
CA ALA A 5 -4.30 -10.41 -3.85
C ALA A 5 -3.76 -10.84 -5.22
N ASP A 6 -4.64 -11.23 -6.13
CA ASP A 6 -4.29 -11.59 -7.51
C ASP A 6 -3.66 -10.41 -8.26
N ALA A 7 -4.21 -9.20 -8.11
CA ALA A 7 -3.63 -8.00 -8.71
C ALA A 7 -2.21 -7.71 -8.15
N ILE A 8 -2.01 -7.85 -6.85
CA ILE A 8 -0.69 -7.66 -6.21
C ILE A 8 0.29 -8.73 -6.73
N GLU A 9 -0.14 -9.98 -6.84
CA GLU A 9 0.70 -11.09 -7.29
C GLU A 9 1.11 -11.02 -8.76
N ASN A 10 0.29 -10.39 -9.59
CA ASN A 10 0.60 -10.21 -11.01
C ASN A 10 1.19 -8.83 -11.32
N SER A 11 1.37 -7.97 -10.31
CA SER A 11 1.96 -6.64 -10.47
C SER A 11 3.49 -6.67 -10.52
N GLN A 12 4.07 -5.74 -11.30
CA GLN A 12 5.50 -5.45 -11.26
C GLN A 12 5.88 -4.63 -10.03
N PHE A 13 5.01 -3.69 -9.63
CA PHE A 13 5.18 -2.85 -8.46
C PHE A 13 3.83 -2.43 -7.89
N VAL A 14 3.82 -2.08 -6.61
CA VAL A 14 2.65 -1.59 -5.86
C VAL A 14 2.93 -0.16 -5.39
N ILE A 15 2.07 0.78 -5.76
CA ILE A 15 2.16 2.17 -5.31
C ILE A 15 1.34 2.33 -4.03
N LEU A 16 1.97 2.79 -2.95
CA LEU A 16 1.28 3.12 -1.70
C LEU A 16 1.03 4.62 -1.63
N CYS A 17 -0.22 5.03 -1.85
CA CYS A 17 -0.65 6.42 -1.77
C CYS A 17 -0.82 6.86 -0.30
N MET A 18 0.26 7.34 0.29
CA MET A 18 0.33 7.71 1.69
C MET A 18 -0.47 8.98 2.00
N SER A 19 -1.41 8.84 2.92
CA SER A 19 -2.29 9.88 3.44
C SER A 19 -2.82 9.49 4.83
N ASP A 20 -3.49 10.41 5.52
CA ASP A 20 -4.10 10.10 6.82
C ASP A 20 -5.24 9.08 6.72
N SER A 21 -6.01 9.12 5.62
CA SER A 21 -7.06 8.13 5.35
C SER A 21 -6.45 6.75 5.09
N TYR A 22 -5.38 6.68 4.30
CA TYR A 22 -4.62 5.44 4.09
C TYR A 22 -4.14 4.85 5.43
N LYS A 23 -3.52 5.66 6.29
CA LYS A 23 -3.00 5.22 7.59
C LYS A 23 -4.08 4.69 8.55
N ARG A 24 -5.33 5.17 8.43
CA ARG A 24 -6.44 4.75 9.29
C ARG A 24 -7.26 3.58 8.72
N ASN A 25 -7.12 3.27 7.44
CA ASN A 25 -7.92 2.24 6.80
C ASN A 25 -7.27 0.85 6.99
N ASN A 26 -7.99 -0.06 7.66
CA ASN A 26 -7.52 -1.42 7.90
C ASN A 26 -7.34 -2.24 6.61
N ASN A 27 -8.17 -2.01 5.59
CA ASN A 27 -8.03 -2.70 4.31
C ASN A 27 -6.73 -2.27 3.62
N CYS A 28 -6.45 -0.97 3.59
CA CYS A 28 -5.20 -0.46 3.00
C CYS A 28 -3.95 -0.98 3.73
N LYS A 29 -4.00 -1.16 5.05
CA LYS A 29 -2.92 -1.81 5.80
C LYS A 29 -2.75 -3.27 5.40
N ALA A 30 -3.85 -4.03 5.37
CA ALA A 30 -3.81 -5.44 5.02
C ALA A 30 -3.30 -5.67 3.59
N GLU A 31 -3.68 -4.80 2.64
CA GLU A 31 -3.18 -4.82 1.25
C GLU A 31 -1.68 -4.50 1.17
N ALA A 32 -1.21 -3.50 1.94
CA ALA A 32 0.20 -3.15 1.98
C ALA A 32 1.06 -4.24 2.65
N GLU A 33 0.57 -4.84 3.73
CA GLU A 33 1.18 -6.00 4.38
C GLU A 33 1.23 -7.19 3.43
N TYR A 34 0.15 -7.43 2.67
CA TYR A 34 0.14 -8.47 1.64
C TYR A 34 1.18 -8.24 0.56
N ALA A 35 1.25 -7.02 0.01
CA ALA A 35 2.26 -6.66 -0.99
C ALA A 35 3.69 -6.82 -0.46
N PHE A 36 3.92 -6.46 0.81
CA PHE A 36 5.21 -6.61 1.48
C PHE A 36 5.58 -8.09 1.66
N ASN A 37 4.66 -8.91 2.18
CA ASN A 37 4.87 -10.35 2.38
C ASN A 37 5.06 -11.09 1.05
N SER A 38 4.37 -10.64 0.00
CA SER A 38 4.50 -11.12 -1.38
C SER A 38 5.76 -10.62 -2.11
N LYS A 39 6.68 -9.94 -1.40
CA LYS A 39 7.96 -9.42 -1.90
C LYS A 39 7.83 -8.54 -3.15
N ARG A 40 6.73 -7.80 -3.28
CA ARG A 40 6.53 -6.88 -4.39
C ARG A 40 7.38 -5.63 -4.22
N LEU A 41 7.77 -5.02 -5.35
CA LEU A 41 8.43 -3.73 -5.32
C LEU A 41 7.42 -2.66 -4.89
N ILE A 42 7.64 -2.06 -3.73
CA ILE A 42 6.73 -1.07 -3.15
C ILE A 42 7.28 0.34 -3.38
N LEU A 43 6.44 1.20 -3.96
CA LEU A 43 6.74 2.60 -4.22
C LEU A 43 5.84 3.49 -3.33
N PRO A 44 6.34 3.97 -2.18
CA PRO A 44 5.58 4.87 -1.32
C PRO A 44 5.51 6.27 -1.93
N LEU A 45 4.30 6.81 -2.08
CA LEU A 45 4.05 8.13 -2.64
C LEU A 45 3.18 8.96 -1.71
N VAL A 46 3.72 10.07 -1.21
CA VAL A 46 2.99 11.03 -0.38
C VAL A 46 2.08 11.87 -1.28
N ILE A 47 0.77 11.63 -1.21
CA ILE A 47 -0.22 12.33 -2.05
C ILE A 47 -0.80 13.59 -1.37
N ARG A 48 -0.52 13.81 -0.09
CA ARG A 48 -1.05 14.93 0.68
C ARG A 48 0.08 15.85 1.15
N THR A 49 0.00 17.13 0.79
CA THR A 49 0.91 18.17 1.28
C THR A 49 0.91 18.22 2.81
N GLY A 50 2.11 18.18 3.40
CA GLY A 50 2.29 18.21 4.86
C GLY A 50 2.09 16.86 5.57
N TYR A 51 1.71 15.80 4.85
CA TYR A 51 1.71 14.46 5.43
C TYR A 51 3.14 13.99 5.69
N LYS A 52 3.43 13.62 6.93
CA LYS A 52 4.71 13.03 7.32
C LYS A 52 4.50 11.56 7.68
N PRO A 53 5.01 10.62 6.88
CA PRO A 53 5.03 9.22 7.26
C PRO A 53 5.78 9.10 8.59
N LYS A 54 5.08 8.69 9.64
CA LYS A 54 5.69 8.28 10.90
C LYS A 54 5.64 6.76 10.90
N GLY A 55 6.84 6.16 10.90
CA GLY A 55 7.08 4.72 10.83
C GLY A 55 6.18 3.92 11.75
#